data_AF-A0A0N9IAJ7-F1
#
_entry.id   AF-A0A0N9IAJ7-F1
#
_cell.length_a   1.000
_cell.length_b   1.000
_cell.length_c   1.000
_cell.angle_alpha   90.00
_cell.angle_beta   90.00
_cell.angle_gamma   90.00
#
_symmetry.space_group_name_H-M   'P 1'
#
loop_
_entity.id
_entity.type
_entity.pdbx_description
1 polymer ?
#
loop_
_entity_poly.entity_id
_entity_poly.type
_entity_poly.pdbx_seq_one_letter_code
_entity_poly.pdbx_strand_id
1 'polypeptide(L)'
;MDHGAPDPQPLPRHCSHIYGPMAALAAIAATTSRIGLGTGVVLVNQHHPITLAEQVASIDRISGGRFEPGAGPGSNAEEMASHGVDPTRPIARMLEHIAAMREIWTKDEPELPGEFVDFDPIWSWPKPVRRPPVLIAGVGRGTSGERHPARREPGSP
;
A
#
# COMPACT_ATOMS: atom_id res chain seq x y z
N MET A 1 -35.71 12.03 0.26
CA MET A 1 -35.46 11.98 -1.19
C MET A 1 -34.25 11.10 -1.36
N ASP A 2 -34.46 9.95 -1.99
CA ASP A 2 -33.46 8.90 -2.17
C ASP A 2 -32.49 9.32 -3.28
N HIS A 3 -31.23 9.58 -2.92
CA HIS A 3 -30.19 9.94 -3.87
C HIS A 3 -29.78 8.67 -4.60
N GLY A 4 -30.38 8.43 -5.78
CA GLY A 4 -30.17 7.28 -6.65
C GLY A 4 -28.77 7.14 -7.22
N ALA A 5 -27.75 7.04 -6.37
CA ALA A 5 -26.47 6.47 -6.73
C ALA A 5 -26.66 4.95 -6.88
N PRO A 6 -26.20 4.34 -7.99
CA PRO A 6 -26.27 2.89 -8.13
C PRO A 6 -25.47 2.23 -6.99
N ASP A 7 -26.01 1.13 -6.45
CA ASP A 7 -25.29 0.30 -5.48
C ASP A 7 -23.88 0.00 -5.98
N PRO A 8 -22.86 0.08 -5.11
CA PRO A 8 -21.49 -0.21 -5.51
C PRO A 8 -21.43 -1.62 -6.09
N GLN A 9 -21.08 -1.67 -7.38
CA GLN A 9 -20.93 -2.94 -8.08
C GLN A 9 -19.92 -3.82 -7.33
N PRO A 10 -20.22 -5.10 -7.10
CA PRO A 10 -19.30 -5.98 -6.41
C PRO A 10 -17.98 -6.04 -7.17
N LEU A 11 -16.87 -6.04 -6.43
CA LEU A 11 -15.56 -6.20 -7.03
C LEU A 11 -15.54 -7.50 -7.86
N PRO A 12 -14.85 -7.53 -9.02
CA PRO A 12 -14.69 -8.75 -9.79
C PRO A 12 -14.20 -9.89 -8.89
N ARG A 13 -14.72 -11.12 -9.10
CA ARG A 13 -14.40 -12.28 -8.24
C ARG A 13 -12.91 -12.54 -8.04
N HIS A 14 -12.10 -12.21 -9.04
CA HIS A 14 -10.65 -12.37 -8.97
C HIS A 14 -9.97 -11.34 -8.06
N CYS A 15 -10.59 -10.18 -7.79
CA CYS A 15 -10.11 -9.18 -6.84
C CYS A 15 -10.56 -9.49 -5.40
N SER A 16 -11.74 -10.09 -5.20
CA SER A 16 -12.29 -10.35 -3.86
C SER A 16 -11.67 -11.56 -3.14
N HIS A 17 -10.92 -12.41 -3.85
CA HIS A 17 -10.33 -13.65 -3.30
C HIS A 17 -8.81 -13.71 -3.48
N ILE A 18 -8.14 -12.57 -3.58
CA ILE A 18 -6.67 -12.53 -3.59
C ILE A 18 -6.11 -12.76 -2.19
N TYR A 19 -4.98 -13.45 -2.12
CA TYR A 19 -4.20 -13.52 -0.89
C TYR A 19 -3.69 -12.13 -0.50
N GLY A 20 -3.51 -11.90 0.81
CA GLY A 20 -2.84 -10.70 1.29
C GLY A 20 -1.44 -10.56 0.66
N PRO A 21 -1.08 -9.39 0.11
CA PRO A 21 0.10 -9.25 -0.74
C PRO A 21 1.40 -9.61 -0.02
N MET A 22 1.53 -9.25 1.26
CA MET A 22 2.76 -9.52 2.02
C MET A 22 3.00 -11.02 2.23
N ALA A 23 1.95 -11.78 2.58
CA ALA A 23 2.06 -13.22 2.77
C ALA A 23 2.36 -13.94 1.45
N ALA A 24 1.66 -13.57 0.37
CA ALA A 24 1.87 -14.15 -0.95
C ALA A 24 3.30 -13.87 -1.47
N LEU A 25 3.76 -12.62 -1.35
CA LEU A 25 5.09 -12.23 -1.82
C LEU A 25 6.22 -12.83 -0.98
N ALA A 26 6.03 -13.04 0.33
CA ALA A 26 6.99 -13.78 1.15
C ALA A 26 7.16 -15.23 0.67
N ALA A 27 6.04 -15.92 0.36
CA ALA A 27 6.09 -17.28 -0.19
C ALA A 27 6.78 -17.32 -1.56
N ILE A 28 6.44 -16.39 -2.46
CA ILE A 28 7.05 -16.29 -3.79
C ILE A 28 8.55 -15.94 -3.67
N ALA A 29 8.93 -15.08 -2.73
CA ALA A 29 10.32 -14.72 -2.49
C ALA A 29 11.16 -15.94 -2.10
N ALA A 30 10.63 -16.81 -1.25
CA ALA A 30 11.30 -18.02 -0.80
C ALA A 30 11.47 -19.08 -1.91
N THR A 31 10.58 -19.12 -2.91
CA THR A 31 10.59 -20.14 -3.98
C THR A 31 11.16 -19.65 -5.30
N THR A 32 11.62 -18.40 -5.38
CA THR A 32 12.16 -17.81 -6.62
C THR A 32 13.50 -17.14 -6.35
N SER A 33 14.37 -17.03 -7.37
CA SER A 33 15.72 -16.46 -7.20
C SER A 33 16.07 -15.33 -8.18
N ARG A 34 15.19 -15.01 -9.15
CA ARG A 34 15.53 -14.10 -10.26
C ARG A 34 14.51 -13.00 -10.53
N ILE A 35 13.23 -13.29 -10.44
CA ILE A 35 12.18 -12.33 -10.80
C ILE A 35 12.10 -11.17 -9.79
N GLY A 36 11.82 -9.96 -10.26
CA GLY A 36 11.45 -8.85 -9.38
C GLY A 36 10.10 -9.09 -8.72
N LEU A 37 9.93 -8.60 -7.50
CA LEU A 37 8.71 -8.76 -6.71
C LEU A 37 8.15 -7.38 -6.36
N GLY A 38 6.84 -7.21 -6.42
CA GLY A 38 6.22 -5.94 -6.10
C GLY A 38 4.73 -6.07 -5.81
N THR A 39 4.20 -5.05 -5.14
CA THR A 39 2.76 -4.89 -4.90
C THR A 39 2.15 -3.95 -5.93
N GLY A 40 0.94 -4.25 -6.40
CA GLY A 40 0.18 -3.37 -7.31
C GLY A 40 -1.21 -3.03 -6.79
N VAL A 41 -1.40 -2.50 -5.59
CA VAL A 41 -0.47 -1.86 -4.63
C VAL A 41 -0.72 -2.35 -3.21
N VAL A 42 0.13 -1.98 -2.26
CA VAL A 42 -0.19 -2.04 -0.83
C VAL A 42 -0.83 -0.72 -0.40
N LEU A 43 -1.97 -0.81 0.31
CA LEU A 43 -2.68 0.34 0.87
C LEU A 43 -2.02 0.75 2.18
N VAL A 44 -0.94 1.54 2.11
CA VAL A 44 -0.05 1.77 3.24
C VAL A 44 -0.75 2.43 4.44
N ASN A 45 -1.76 3.27 4.18
CA ASN A 45 -2.51 3.96 5.22
C ASN A 45 -3.32 3.01 6.11
N GLN A 46 -3.66 1.83 5.59
CA GLN A 46 -4.48 0.83 6.28
C GLN A 46 -3.63 -0.19 7.06
N HIS A 47 -2.32 0.04 7.14
CA HIS A 47 -1.36 -0.79 7.87
C HIS A 47 -0.71 0.03 8.99
N HIS A 48 -0.31 -0.65 10.06
CA HIS A 48 0.57 -0.04 11.05
C HIS A 48 1.97 0.18 10.42
N PRO A 49 2.54 1.40 10.48
CA PRO A 49 3.74 1.74 9.72
C PRO A 49 4.97 0.92 10.13
N ILE A 50 5.13 0.64 11.42
CA ILE A 50 6.26 -0.16 11.94
C ILE A 50 6.15 -1.60 11.44
N THR A 51 4.97 -2.19 11.53
CA THR A 51 4.73 -3.57 11.08
C THR A 51 4.92 -3.72 9.59
N LEU A 52 4.44 -2.75 8.79
CA LEU A 52 4.64 -2.76 7.35
C LEU A 52 6.12 -2.60 6.99
N ALA A 53 6.86 -1.72 7.69
CA ALA A 53 8.29 -1.56 7.49
C ALA A 53 9.06 -2.87 7.73
N GLU A 54 8.74 -3.59 8.80
CA GLU A 54 9.34 -4.89 9.15
C GLU A 54 9.01 -5.95 8.09
N GLN A 55 7.74 -6.05 7.68
CA GLN A 55 7.33 -7.00 6.65
C GLN A 55 8.05 -6.75 5.33
N VAL A 56 8.16 -5.49 4.90
CA VAL A 56 8.89 -5.11 3.68
C VAL A 56 10.36 -5.47 3.80
N ALA A 57 11.01 -5.14 4.92
CA ALA A 57 12.43 -5.45 5.13
C ALA A 57 12.69 -6.96 5.17
N SER A 58 11.77 -7.73 5.75
CA SER A 58 11.85 -9.19 5.80
C SER A 58 11.72 -9.81 4.41
N ILE A 59 10.75 -9.36 3.60
CA ILE A 59 10.60 -9.86 2.22
C ILE A 59 11.80 -9.44 1.36
N ASP A 60 12.31 -8.22 1.53
CA ASP A 60 13.53 -7.78 0.85
C ASP A 60 14.72 -8.70 1.19
N ARG A 61 14.91 -9.03 2.48
CA ARG A 61 15.91 -9.99 2.95
C ARG A 61 15.72 -11.40 2.37
N ILE A 62 14.51 -11.95 2.44
CA ILE A 62 14.20 -13.29 1.92
C ILE A 62 14.42 -13.34 0.40
N SER A 63 14.04 -12.27 -0.31
CA SER A 63 14.18 -12.19 -1.76
C SER A 63 15.61 -11.86 -2.23
N GLY A 64 16.51 -11.44 -1.34
CA GLY A 64 17.85 -10.99 -1.70
C GLY A 64 17.86 -9.63 -2.41
N GLY A 65 17.00 -8.70 -2.00
CA GLY A 65 16.97 -7.33 -2.54
C GLY A 65 16.02 -7.11 -3.72
N ARG A 66 15.20 -8.11 -4.09
CA ARG A 66 14.34 -8.10 -5.29
C ARG A 66 12.96 -7.49 -5.07
N PHE A 67 12.65 -7.05 -3.86
CA PHE A 67 11.32 -6.55 -3.52
C PHE A 67 11.23 -5.02 -3.67
N GLU A 68 10.22 -4.58 -4.41
CA GLU A 68 9.91 -3.18 -4.68
C GLU A 68 8.42 -2.94 -4.41
N PRO A 69 8.04 -2.49 -3.20
CA PRO A 69 6.64 -2.29 -2.86
C PRO A 69 6.07 -1.11 -3.66
N GLY A 70 4.97 -1.37 -4.38
CA GLY A 70 4.10 -0.32 -4.90
C GLY A 70 3.10 0.13 -3.83
N ALA A 71 3.08 1.42 -3.51
CA ALA A 71 2.24 2.03 -2.49
C ALA A 71 1.08 2.83 -3.11
N GLY A 72 -0.08 2.73 -2.49
CA GLY A 72 -1.24 3.56 -2.80
C GLY A 72 -1.91 4.11 -1.54
N PRO A 73 -2.61 5.26 -1.66
CA PRO A 73 -3.24 5.91 -0.52
C PRO A 73 -4.59 5.27 -0.10
N GLY A 74 -5.14 4.39 -0.94
CA GLY A 74 -6.53 3.94 -0.84
C GLY A 74 -7.50 4.98 -1.43
N SER A 75 -8.67 4.52 -1.86
CA SER A 75 -9.70 5.39 -2.47
C SER A 75 -11.12 5.10 -1.97
N ASN A 76 -11.31 4.07 -1.15
CA ASN A 76 -12.60 3.73 -0.57
C ASN A 76 -12.68 4.28 0.87
N ALA A 77 -13.50 5.31 1.07
CA ALA A 77 -13.64 5.95 2.37
C ALA A 77 -14.21 5.02 3.45
N GLU A 78 -15.15 4.13 3.10
CA GLU A 78 -15.75 3.17 4.04
C GLU A 78 -14.74 2.10 4.49
N GLU A 79 -13.94 1.60 3.55
CA GLU A 79 -12.83 0.67 3.84
C GLU A 79 -11.80 1.36 4.73
N MET A 80 -11.39 2.59 4.40
CA MET A 80 -10.46 3.36 5.21
C MET A 80 -10.99 3.57 6.63
N ALA A 81 -12.25 3.96 6.79
CA ALA A 81 -12.87 4.12 8.10
C ALA A 81 -12.92 2.80 8.89
N SER A 82 -13.15 1.67 8.23
CA SER A 82 -13.10 0.33 8.85
C SER A 82 -11.71 -0.02 9.39
N HIS A 83 -10.66 0.59 8.83
CA HIS A 83 -9.28 0.49 9.30
C HIS A 83 -8.88 1.63 10.26
N GLY A 84 -9.83 2.47 10.70
CA GLY A 84 -9.55 3.61 11.57
C GLY A 84 -8.80 4.76 10.89
N VAL A 85 -8.83 4.82 9.56
CA VAL A 85 -8.08 5.78 8.75
C VAL A 85 -8.97 6.92 8.29
N ASP A 86 -8.58 8.16 8.59
CA ASP A 86 -9.22 9.35 8.04
C ASP A 86 -8.94 9.48 6.51
N PRO A 87 -9.98 9.49 5.65
CA PRO A 87 -9.83 9.60 4.21
C PRO A 87 -9.61 11.03 3.68
N THR A 88 -9.56 12.06 4.53
CA THR A 88 -9.45 13.48 4.12
C THR A 88 -8.12 13.82 3.48
N ARG A 89 -7.00 13.28 4.01
CA ARG A 89 -5.63 13.59 3.57
C ARG A 89 -4.82 12.33 3.25
N PRO A 90 -5.32 11.45 2.36
CA PRO A 90 -4.83 10.09 2.23
C PRO A 90 -3.44 10.06 1.57
N ILE A 91 -3.14 11.01 0.68
CA ILE A 91 -1.81 11.13 0.06
C ILE A 91 -0.78 11.64 1.08
N ALA A 92 -1.12 12.63 1.90
CA ALA A 92 -0.20 13.16 2.92
C ALA A 92 0.15 12.08 3.95
N ARG A 93 -0.88 11.35 4.45
CA ARG A 93 -0.69 10.19 5.33
C ARG A 93 0.19 9.11 4.69
N MET A 94 -0.01 8.80 3.42
CA MET A 94 0.79 7.81 2.69
C MET A 94 2.26 8.21 2.62
N LEU A 95 2.53 9.47 2.27
CA LEU A 95 3.91 9.97 2.17
C LEU A 95 4.62 9.92 3.53
N GLU A 96 3.91 10.20 4.61
CA GLU A 96 4.46 10.10 5.97
C GLU A 96 4.69 8.64 6.42
N HIS A 97 3.79 7.71 6.07
CA HIS A 97 4.03 6.27 6.27
C HIS A 97 5.30 5.81 5.54
N ILE A 98 5.49 6.26 4.31
CA ILE A 98 6.69 5.93 3.53
C ILE A 98 7.94 6.56 4.18
N ALA A 99 7.84 7.75 4.74
CA ALA A 99 8.93 8.38 5.50
C ALA A 99 9.28 7.55 6.74
N ALA A 100 8.30 7.15 7.54
CA ALA A 100 8.48 6.27 8.70
C ALA A 100 9.19 4.96 8.34
N MET A 101 8.73 4.29 7.28
CA MET A 101 9.35 3.06 6.81
C MET A 101 10.83 3.27 6.45
N ARG A 102 11.15 4.39 5.78
CA ARG A 102 12.54 4.73 5.40
C ARG A 102 13.42 5.04 6.60
N GLU A 103 12.90 5.74 7.60
CA GLU A 103 13.59 5.95 8.87
C GLU A 103 13.93 4.61 9.53
N ILE A 104 12.93 3.74 9.65
CA ILE A 104 13.06 2.40 10.24
C ILE A 104 14.11 1.54 9.54
N TRP A 105 14.20 1.62 8.22
CA TRP A 105 15.17 0.82 7.46
C TRP A 105 16.61 1.31 7.54
N THR A 106 16.84 2.56 7.96
CA THR A 106 18.15 3.22 7.82
C THR A 106 18.82 3.56 9.14
N LYS A 107 18.08 3.59 10.26
CA LYS A 107 18.60 3.89 11.60
C LYS A 107 18.42 2.70 12.53
N ASP A 108 19.32 2.52 13.49
CA ASP A 108 19.18 1.45 14.51
C ASP A 108 18.05 1.78 15.49
N GLU A 109 17.95 3.04 15.90
CA GLU A 109 16.91 3.61 16.75
C GLU A 109 16.14 4.73 16.00
N PRO A 110 15.28 4.39 15.03
CA PRO A 110 14.42 5.35 14.36
C PRO A 110 13.40 5.97 15.33
N GLU A 111 13.07 7.22 15.08
CA GLU A 111 11.97 7.98 15.69
C GLU A 111 11.29 8.80 14.59
N LEU A 112 10.00 9.09 14.74
CA LEU A 112 9.30 10.00 13.84
C LEU A 112 8.15 10.68 14.58
N PRO A 113 8.26 11.96 14.96
CA PRO A 113 7.16 12.74 15.52
C PRO A 113 6.34 13.40 14.39
N GLY A 114 5.57 12.59 13.66
CA GLY A 114 4.75 13.02 12.52
C GLY A 114 3.31 13.37 12.87
N GLU A 115 2.56 13.90 11.90
CA GLU A 115 1.14 14.24 12.07
C GLU A 115 0.25 12.98 12.05
N PHE A 116 0.59 12.02 11.21
CA PHE A 116 -0.15 10.80 10.96
C PHE A 116 0.53 9.54 11.51
N VAL A 117 1.86 9.59 11.64
CA VAL A 117 2.71 8.54 12.19
C VAL A 117 3.59 9.17 13.26
N ASP A 118 3.39 8.72 14.49
CA ASP A 118 4.11 9.19 15.65
C ASP A 118 4.67 8.00 16.44
N PHE A 119 5.99 7.95 16.61
CA PHE A 119 6.64 6.97 17.49
C PHE A 119 7.98 7.50 18.03
N ASP A 120 8.19 7.22 19.32
CA ASP A 120 9.46 7.38 20.05
C ASP A 120 10.54 6.43 19.51
N PRO A 121 11.83 6.59 19.88
CA PRO A 121 12.90 5.67 19.49
C PRO A 121 12.54 4.20 19.72
N ILE A 122 12.58 3.40 18.65
CA ILE A 122 12.30 1.96 18.69
C ILE A 122 13.47 1.13 18.16
N TRP A 123 13.55 -0.13 18.58
CA TRP A 123 14.41 -1.14 17.95
C TRP A 123 13.58 -1.97 16.96
N SER A 124 13.91 -1.90 15.67
CA SER A 124 13.18 -2.62 14.62
C SER A 124 14.14 -3.31 13.65
N TRP A 125 14.03 -4.63 13.54
CA TRP A 125 14.87 -5.49 12.71
C TRP A 125 14.02 -6.57 12.00
N PRO A 126 14.43 -7.05 10.81
CA PRO A 126 15.69 -6.78 10.12
C PRO A 126 15.71 -5.42 9.41
N LYS A 127 16.92 -4.89 9.13
CA LYS A 127 17.10 -3.90 8.06
C LYS A 127 17.06 -4.61 6.70
N PRO A 128 16.57 -3.97 5.63
CA PRO A 128 16.58 -4.57 4.30
C PRO A 128 18.03 -4.72 3.76
N VAL A 129 18.21 -5.50 2.69
CA VAL A 129 19.51 -5.68 2.01
C VAL A 129 19.97 -4.38 1.35
N ARG A 130 19.01 -3.65 0.78
CA ARG A 130 19.15 -2.28 0.28
C ARG A 130 17.94 -1.49 0.73
N ARG A 131 17.98 -0.17 0.73
CA ARG A 131 16.75 0.63 0.89
C ARG A 131 15.81 0.32 -0.30
N PRO A 132 14.64 -0.34 -0.09
CA PRO A 132 13.78 -0.73 -1.20
C PRO A 132 13.18 0.52 -1.87
N PRO A 133 13.13 0.58 -3.21
CA PRO A 133 12.39 1.63 -3.88
C PRO A 133 10.90 1.42 -3.61
N VAL A 134 10.24 2.47 -3.11
CA VAL A 134 8.79 2.48 -2.93
C VAL A 134 8.17 3.16 -4.14
N LEU A 135 7.47 2.40 -4.97
CA LEU A 135 6.85 2.88 -6.21
C LEU A 135 5.48 3.48 -5.86
N ILE A 136 5.21 4.73 -6.23
CA ILE A 136 3.93 5.37 -5.92
C ILE A 136 2.97 5.12 -7.09
N ALA A 137 1.80 4.54 -6.82
CA ALA A 137 0.77 4.39 -7.86
C ALA A 137 0.31 5.75 -8.38
N GLY A 138 0.05 5.82 -9.68
CA GLY A 138 -0.49 7.01 -10.33
C GLY A 138 -1.84 7.39 -9.72
N VAL A 139 -1.87 8.53 -9.02
CA VAL A 139 -3.10 9.13 -8.49
C VAL A 139 -3.59 10.16 -9.50
N GLY A 140 -4.70 9.86 -10.19
CA GLY A 140 -5.33 10.82 -11.10
C GLY A 140 -5.89 12.02 -10.34
N ARG A 141 -5.95 13.20 -10.97
CA ARG A 141 -6.72 14.33 -10.43
C ARG A 141 -8.20 13.92 -10.45
N GLY A 142 -8.78 13.59 -9.30
CA GLY A 142 -10.24 13.45 -9.15
C GLY A 142 -10.80 12.07 -8.82
N THR A 143 -10.03 11.09 -8.34
CA THR A 143 -10.61 9.81 -7.87
C THR A 143 -11.00 9.87 -6.39
N SER A 144 -11.85 10.83 -6.03
CA SER A 144 -12.77 10.66 -4.90
C SER A 144 -13.99 9.92 -5.46
N GLY A 145 -14.06 8.60 -5.26
CA GLY A 145 -15.33 7.84 -5.35
C GLY A 145 -16.09 7.73 -6.69
N GLU A 146 -15.79 8.50 -7.74
CA GLU A 146 -16.53 8.41 -9.01
C GLU A 146 -15.70 7.66 -10.06
N ARG A 147 -15.98 6.37 -10.23
CA ARG A 147 -15.58 5.65 -11.44
C ARG A 147 -16.35 6.29 -12.61
N HIS A 148 -15.66 7.07 -13.45
CA HIS A 148 -16.18 7.43 -14.77
C HIS A 148 -16.41 6.13 -15.55
N PRO A 149 -17.65 5.82 -15.98
CA PRO A 149 -17.88 4.62 -16.78
C PRO A 149 -17.04 4.73 -18.05
N ALA A 150 -16.24 3.69 -18.31
CA ALA A 150 -15.51 3.57 -19.58
C ALA A 150 -16.51 3.81 -20.72
N ARG A 151 -16.27 4.88 -21.50
CA ARG A 151 -17.08 5.21 -22.66
C ARG A 151 -16.99 4.01 -23.61
N ARG A 152 -18.08 3.26 -23.75
CA ARG A 152 -18.19 2.29 -24.84
C ARG A 152 -18.21 3.09 -26.13
N GLU A 153 -17.16 2.95 -26.93
CA GLU A 153 -17.19 3.31 -28.35
C GLU A 153 -18.39 2.58 -28.98
N PRO A 154 -19.30 3.27 -29.68
CA PRO A 154 -20.33 2.61 -30.45
C PRO A 154 -19.66 1.74 -31.51
N GLY A 155 -19.96 0.44 -31.51
CA GLY A 155 -19.58 -0.42 -32.62
C GLY A 155 -20.08 0.18 -33.93
N SER A 156 -19.17 0.37 -34.87
CA SER A 156 -19.50 0.66 -36.26
C SER A 156 -20.16 -0.57 -36.92
N PRO A 157 -21.01 -0.36 -37.93
CA PRO A 157 -22.08 -1.27 -38.35
C PRO A 157 -21.63 -2.61 -38.95
#